data_AF-A0A093XBQ1-F1
#
_entry.id   AF-A0A093XBQ1-F1
#
_cell.length_a   1.000
_cell.length_b   1.000
_cell.length_c   1.000
_cell.angle_alpha   90.00
_cell.angle_beta   90.00
_cell.angle_gamma   90.00
#
_symmetry.space_group_name_H-M   'P 1'
#
loop_
_entity.id
_entity.type
_entity.pdbx_description
1 polymer ?
#
loop_
_entity_poly.entity_id
_entity_poly.type
_entity_poly.pdbx_seq_one_letter_code
_entity_poly.pdbx_strand_id
1 'polypeptide(L)' 'MLETRIVLALTLRKFDFKEAYDELDRRLGRTPKEFPVLEKIGGRAYQVLFTAAKAKEGIPMWVSERKA' A
#
# COMPACT_ATOMS: atom_id res chain seq x y z
N MET A 1 10.10 1.04 19.47
CA MET A 1 10.41 0.35 18.19
C MET A 1 10.30 -1.17 18.25
N LEU A 2 10.44 -1.83 19.40
CA LEU A 2 10.36 -3.30 19.50
C LEU A 2 9.00 -3.86 19.06
N GLU A 3 7.92 -3.25 19.51
CA GLU A 3 6.54 -3.66 19.18
C GLU A 3 6.28 -3.66 17.67
N THR A 4 6.67 -2.58 16.97
CA THR A 4 6.54 -2.49 15.50
C THR A 4 7.27 -3.63 14.80
N ARG A 5 8.46 -4.00 15.28
CA ARG A 5 9.25 -5.10 14.70
C ARG A 5 8.59 -6.46 14.94
N ILE A 6 8.05 -6.68 16.14
CA ILE A 6 7.33 -7.93 16.47
C ILE A 6 6.10 -8.06 15.58
N VAL A 7 5.28 -7.02 15.49
CA VAL A 7 4.07 -7.02 14.64
C VAL A 7 4.45 -7.26 13.18
N LEU A 8 5.47 -6.57 12.66
CA LEU A 8 5.88 -6.75 11.28
C LEU A 8 6.38 -8.18 11.00
N ALA A 9 7.18 -8.75 11.91
CA ALA A 9 7.72 -10.09 11.75
C ALA A 9 6.63 -11.18 11.80
N LEU A 10 5.62 -11.02 12.65
CA LEU A 10 4.48 -11.95 12.71
C LEU A 10 3.61 -11.84 11.46
N THR A 11 3.35 -10.62 11.01
CA THR A 11 2.52 -10.34 9.84
C THR A 11 3.16 -10.84 8.54
N LEU A 12 4.44 -10.53 8.30
CA LEU A 12 5.15 -10.95 7.07
C LEU A 12 5.43 -12.46 7.03
N ARG A 13 5.51 -13.13 8.18
CA ARG A 13 5.68 -14.59 8.22
C ARG A 13 4.39 -15.33 7.84
N LYS A 14 3.24 -14.77 8.21
CA LYS A 14 1.95 -15.44 8.12
C LYS A 14 1.16 -15.08 6.86
N PHE A 15 1.38 -13.90 6.29
CA PHE A 15 0.55 -13.39 5.21
C PHE A 15 1.38 -13.00 3.99
N ASP A 16 0.80 -13.23 2.82
CA ASP A 16 1.27 -12.69 1.55
C ASP A 16 0.43 -11.47 1.19
N PHE A 17 1.10 -10.44 0.65
CA PHE A 17 0.53 -9.15 0.31
C PHE A 17 0.72 -8.88 -1.17
N LYS A 18 -0.34 -8.45 -1.86
CA LYS A 18 -0.28 -8.01 -3.25
C LYS A 18 -1.00 -6.68 -3.40
N GLU A 19 -0.36 -5.70 -4.02
CA GLU A 19 -1.01 -4.41 -4.28
C GLU A 19 -2.24 -4.55 -5.19
N ALA A 20 -3.23 -3.68 -4.97
CA ALA A 20 -4.50 -3.70 -5.69
C ALA A 20 -4.88 -2.30 -6.24
N TYR A 21 -3.89 -1.46 -6.53
CA TYR A 21 -4.11 -0.10 -7.04
C TYR A 21 -4.86 -0.08 -8.38
N ASP A 22 -4.55 -1.00 -9.29
CA ASP A 22 -5.23 -1.08 -10.60
C ASP A 22 -6.72 -1.40 -10.46
N GLU A 23 -7.07 -2.24 -9.50
CA GLU A 23 -8.46 -2.57 -9.22
C GLU A 23 -9.20 -1.40 -8.59
N LEU A 24 -8.54 -0.69 -7.66
CA LEU A 24 -9.09 0.53 -7.07
C LEU A 24 -9.34 1.59 -8.16
N ASP A 25 -8.36 1.82 -9.03
CA ASP A 25 -8.48 2.79 -10.12
C ASP A 25 -9.61 2.41 -11.09
N ARG A 26 -9.76 1.12 -11.42
CA ARG A 26 -10.87 0.62 -12.24
C ARG A 26 -12.23 0.85 -11.59
N ARG A 27 -12.37 0.59 -10.29
CA ARG A 27 -13.62 0.81 -9.54
C ARG A 27 -14.00 2.28 -9.45
N LEU A 28 -13.01 3.16 -9.35
CA LEU A 28 -13.20 4.61 -9.30
C LEU A 28 -13.31 5.26 -10.69
N GLY A 29 -13.25 4.48 -11.77
CA GLY A 29 -13.33 4.98 -13.14
C GLY A 29 -12.13 5.84 -13.56
N ARG A 30 -10.98 5.69 -12.89
CA ARG A 30 -9.78 6.48 -13.12
C ARG A 30 -8.96 5.92 -14.26
N THR A 31 -8.37 6.80 -15.05
CA THR A 31 -7.41 6.41 -16.08
C THR A 31 -5.99 6.79 -15.67
N PRO A 32 -4.96 5.97 -16.01
CA PRO A 32 -3.57 6.25 -15.63
C PRO A 32 -3.04 7.63 -16.04
N LYS A 33 -3.66 8.25 -17.06
CA LYS A 33 -3.32 9.60 -17.55
C LYS A 33 -3.65 10.73 -16.59
N GLU A 34 -4.57 10.52 -15.65
CA GLU A 34 -5.07 11.57 -14.74
C GLU A 34 -4.19 11.75 -13.50
N PHE A 35 -3.26 10.82 -13.25
CA PHE A 35 -2.43 10.83 -12.05
C PHE A 35 -0.99 10.41 -12.38
N PRO A 36 -0.07 11.36 -12.64
CA PRO A 36 1.33 11.02 -12.83
C PRO A 36 1.87 10.40 -11.53
N VAL A 37 2.26 9.12 -11.61
CA VAL A 37 2.87 8.40 -10.49
C VAL A 37 4.21 9.07 -10.19
N LEU A 38 4.28 9.80 -9.09
CA LEU A 38 5.55 10.26 -8.54
C LEU A 38 6.12 9.11 -7.71
N GLU A 39 6.93 8.26 -8.35
CA GLU A 39 7.75 7.28 -7.63
C GLU A 39 8.78 8.03 -6.77
N LYS A 40 8.47 8.23 -5.49
CA LYS A 40 9.50 8.58 -4.50
C LYS A 40 9.41 7.60 -3.35
N ILE A 41 10.49 6.82 -3.21
CA ILE A 41 10.74 5.87 -2.12
C ILE A 41 9.77 4.68 -2.14
N GLY A 42 9.81 3.89 -3.22
CA GLY A 42 9.33 2.50 -3.23
C GLY A 42 7.82 2.28 -3.30
N GLY A 43 7.01 3.29 -3.59
CA GLY A 43 5.56 3.13 -3.82
C GLY A 43 4.86 4.42 -4.27
N ARG A 44 3.62 4.27 -4.78
CA ARG A 44 2.75 5.35 -5.28
C ARG A 44 2.28 6.23 -4.11
N ALA A 45 3.02 7.30 -3.81
CA ALA A 45 2.71 8.23 -2.72
C ALA A 45 2.12 9.55 -3.26
N TYR A 46 0.82 9.79 -3.01
CA TYR A 46 0.12 11.04 -3.36
C TYR A 46 -0.15 11.94 -2.14
N GLN A 47 0.86 12.19 -1.30
CA GLN A 47 0.71 13.19 -0.25
C GLN A 47 1.91 14.14 -0.24
N VAL A 48 1.65 15.42 -0.55
CA VAL A 48 2.63 16.52 -0.56
C VAL A 48 2.79 17.15 0.85
N LEU A 49 2.41 16.43 1.92
CA LEU A 49 2.54 16.93 3.30
C LEU A 49 3.32 15.93 4.17
N PHE A 50 4.47 16.40 4.67
CA PHE A 50 5.53 15.62 5.32
C PHE A 50 5.38 15.50 6.86
N THR A 51 4.18 15.63 7.42
CA THR A 51 4.00 15.70 8.88
C THR A 51 3.49 14.39 9.51
N ALA A 52 2.74 13.59 8.75
CA ALA A 52 2.41 12.20 9.05
C ALA A 52 1.84 11.58 7.76
N ALA A 53 2.71 10.96 6.95
CA ALA A 53 2.30 10.39 5.67
C ALA A 53 1.27 9.28 5.88
N LYS A 54 0.02 9.55 5.54
CA LYS A 54 -1.07 8.58 5.48
C LYS A 54 -1.49 8.50 4.03
N ALA A 55 -1.49 7.30 3.46
CA ALA A 55 -1.90 7.15 2.08
C ALA A 55 -3.32 7.73 1.90
N LYS A 56 -3.48 8.65 0.93
CA LYS A 56 -4.71 9.44 0.68
C LYS A 56 -5.97 8.57 0.59
N GLU A 57 -5.81 7.34 0.11
CA GLU A 57 -6.89 6.37 -0.13
C GLU A 57 -6.57 5.02 0.54
N GLY A 58 -5.75 5.05 1.59
CA GLY A 58 -5.21 3.85 2.20
C GLY A 58 -4.17 3.14 1.32
N ILE A 59 -3.85 1.90 1.69
CA ILE A 59 -2.91 1.04 0.98
C ILE A 59 -3.72 -0.16 0.44
N PRO A 60 -4.39 -0.03 -0.72
CA PRO A 60 -5.21 -1.10 -1.27
C PRO A 60 -4.35 -2.34 -1.57
N MET A 61 -4.69 -3.43 -0.93
CA MET A 61 -3.95 -4.69 -1.04
C MET A 61 -4.87 -5.89 -0.87
N TRP A 62 -4.52 -6.96 -1.56
CA TRP A 62 -4.98 -8.30 -1.27
C TRP A 62 -4.08 -8.93 -0.22
N VAL A 63 -4.70 -9.62 0.73
CA VAL A 63 -4.02 -10.34 1.81
C VAL A 63 -4.49 -11.78 1.81
N SER A 64 -3.55 -12.72 1.79
CA SER A 64 -3.83 -14.15 1.92
C SER A 64 -2.95 -14.77 2.99
N GLU A 65 -3.49 -15.71 3.76
CA GLU A 65 -2.70 -16.52 4.69
C GLU A 65 -1.80 -17.48 3.92
N ARG A 66 -0.51 -17.49 4.27
CA ARG A 66 0.45 -18.44 3.71
C ARG A 66 0.17 -19.82 4.31
N LYS A 67 -0.19 -20.79 3.47
CA LYS A 67 -0.32 -22.18 3.91
C LYS A 67 1.07 -22.75 4.22
N ALA A 68 1.19 -23.41 5.37
CA ALA A 68 2.42 -24.05 5.83
C ALA A 68 2.83 -25.23 4.96
#